data_AF-A0A9P9J4S6-F1
#
_entry.id   AF-A0A9P9J4S6-F1
#
_cell.length_a   1.000
_cell.length_b   1.000
_cell.length_c   1.000
_cell.angle_alpha   90.00
_cell.angle_beta   90.00
_cell.angle_gamma   90.00
#
_symmetry.space_group_name_H-M   'P 1'
#
loop_
_entity.id
_entity.type
_entity.pdbx_description
1 polymer ?
#
loop_
_entity_poly.entity_id
_entity_poly.type
_entity_poly.pdbx_seq_one_letter_code
_entity_poly.pdbx_strand_id
1 'polypeptide(L)'
;YRALVPALLIEKGADTAVANKDGWTPLHLASGNGHIEVVKLLLTTLGVETNRADNHGRTALFFASRFGYNNVVQALLADGRIDPGIKDWYRSTSLFAAVRNGHFEVVELLLAAGGMTIQGQDGFGRSLFWWARRTGSGPSDPSAACRKGWQSYP
;
A
#
# COMPACT_ATOMS: atom_id res chain seq x y z
N TYR A 1 -6.39 -12.99 -21.17
CA TYR A 1 -7.04 -14.12 -20.46
C TYR A 1 -7.26 -13.92 -18.95
N ARG A 2 -6.49 -13.05 -18.25
CA ARG A 2 -6.54 -12.96 -16.76
C ARG A 2 -7.74 -12.24 -16.12
N ALA A 3 -8.51 -11.43 -16.85
CA ALA A 3 -9.62 -10.64 -16.27
C ALA A 3 -11.02 -11.25 -16.47
N LEU A 4 -11.15 -12.33 -17.25
CA LEU A 4 -12.46 -12.93 -17.57
C LEU A 4 -13.04 -13.76 -16.41
N VAL A 5 -12.19 -14.49 -15.69
CA VAL A 5 -12.64 -15.34 -14.57
C VAL A 5 -13.21 -14.52 -13.41
N PRO A 6 -12.57 -13.42 -12.97
CA PRO A 6 -13.13 -12.57 -11.93
C PRO A 6 -14.45 -11.90 -12.33
N ALA A 7 -14.57 -11.44 -13.58
CA ALA A 7 -15.81 -10.83 -14.07
C ALA A 7 -16.98 -11.83 -14.10
N LEU A 8 -16.73 -13.07 -14.54
CA LEU A 8 -17.73 -14.14 -14.54
C LEU A 8 -18.18 -14.49 -13.12
N LEU A 9 -17.26 -14.51 -12.15
CA LEU A 9 -17.60 -14.80 -10.75
C LEU A 9 -18.49 -13.71 -10.15
N ILE A 10 -18.22 -12.44 -10.43
CA ILE A 10 -19.05 -11.31 -9.97
C ILE A 10 -20.45 -11.39 -10.61
N GLU A 11 -20.54 -11.70 -11.91
CA GLU A 11 -21.84 -11.89 -12.60
C GLU A 11 -22.65 -13.04 -12.00
N LYS A 12 -21.98 -14.08 -11.50
CA LYS A 12 -22.60 -15.20 -10.79
C LYS A 12 -22.94 -14.91 -9.32
N GLY A 13 -22.75 -13.67 -8.86
CA GLY A 13 -23.06 -13.28 -7.49
C GLY A 13 -22.05 -13.78 -6.45
N ALA A 14 -20.80 -14.01 -6.86
CA ALA A 14 -19.75 -14.35 -5.91
C ALA A 14 -19.57 -13.21 -4.90
N ASP A 15 -19.60 -13.55 -3.62
CA ASP A 15 -19.39 -12.60 -2.54
C ASP A 15 -17.93 -12.13 -2.55
N THR A 16 -17.74 -10.85 -2.88
CA THR A 16 -16.43 -10.20 -3.00
C THR A 16 -15.85 -9.78 -1.65
N ALA A 17 -16.61 -9.92 -0.55
CA ALA A 17 -16.18 -9.63 0.81
C ALA A 17 -15.60 -10.85 1.54
N VAL A 18 -15.69 -12.05 0.96
CA VAL A 18 -15.20 -13.27 1.61
C VAL A 18 -13.68 -13.22 1.77
N ALA A 19 -13.24 -13.19 3.02
CA ALA A 19 -11.84 -13.28 3.39
C ALA A 19 -11.41 -14.74 3.53
N ASN A 20 -10.17 -15.07 3.13
CA ASN A 20 -9.57 -16.36 3.43
C ASN A 20 -9.21 -16.48 4.94
N LYS A 21 -8.64 -17.62 5.34
CA LYS A 21 -8.20 -17.85 6.74
C LYS A 21 -7.19 -16.82 7.27
N ASP A 22 -6.44 -16.18 6.37
CA ASP A 22 -5.46 -15.14 6.69
C ASP A 22 -6.05 -13.71 6.68
N GLY A 23 -7.36 -13.58 6.44
CA GLY A 23 -8.05 -12.30 6.34
C GLY A 23 -7.91 -11.63 4.96
N TRP A 24 -7.36 -12.33 3.96
CA TRP A 24 -7.20 -11.79 2.61
C TRP A 24 -8.51 -11.81 1.85
N THR A 25 -8.96 -10.63 1.48
CA THR A 25 -10.06 -10.44 0.53
C THR A 25 -9.55 -10.56 -0.92
N PRO A 26 -10.44 -10.74 -1.91
CA PRO A 26 -10.09 -10.71 -3.33
C PRO A 26 -9.32 -9.45 -3.73
N LEU A 27 -9.60 -8.31 -3.10
CA LEU A 27 -8.90 -7.06 -3.34
C LEU A 27 -7.42 -7.13 -2.91
N HIS A 28 -7.12 -7.74 -1.74
CA HIS A 28 -5.73 -7.93 -1.30
C HIS A 28 -4.93 -8.75 -2.31
N LEU A 29 -5.52 -9.84 -2.81
CA LEU A 29 -4.89 -10.71 -3.80
C LEU A 29 -4.71 -10.01 -5.14
N ALA A 30 -5.71 -9.27 -5.61
CA ALA A 30 -5.63 -8.50 -6.86
C ALA A 30 -4.54 -7.41 -6.77
N SER A 31 -4.46 -6.71 -5.63
CA SER A 31 -3.45 -5.68 -5.37
C SER A 31 -2.04 -6.27 -5.20
N GLY A 32 -1.92 -7.42 -4.54
CA GLY A 32 -0.65 -8.13 -4.35
C GLY A 32 -0.11 -8.81 -5.61
N ASN A 33 -0.95 -9.05 -6.62
CA ASN A 33 -0.56 -9.64 -7.91
C ASN A 33 -0.48 -8.62 -9.06
N GLY A 34 -0.76 -7.34 -8.80
CA GLY A 34 -0.70 -6.28 -9.81
C GLY A 34 -1.82 -6.33 -10.85
N HIS A 35 -2.98 -6.95 -10.55
CA HIS A 35 -4.07 -7.14 -11.50
C HIS A 35 -5.03 -5.94 -11.53
N ILE A 36 -4.62 -4.88 -12.23
CA ILE A 36 -5.30 -3.58 -12.27
C ILE A 36 -6.76 -3.69 -12.70
N GLU A 37 -7.06 -4.50 -13.69
CA GLU A 37 -8.40 -4.69 -14.27
C GLU A 37 -9.33 -5.31 -13.24
N VAL A 38 -8.82 -6.27 -12.46
CA VAL A 38 -9.56 -6.90 -11.37
C VAL A 38 -9.75 -5.90 -10.22
N VAL A 39 -8.73 -5.11 -9.89
CA VAL A 39 -8.85 -4.04 -8.89
C VAL A 39 -9.93 -3.04 -9.31
N LYS A 40 -9.90 -2.54 -10.55
CA LYS A 40 -10.92 -1.60 -11.06
C LYS A 40 -12.32 -2.19 -11.00
N LEU A 41 -12.50 -3.45 -11.43
CA LEU A 41 -13.78 -4.14 -11.34
C LEU A 41 -14.26 -4.24 -9.90
N LEU A 42 -13.39 -4.61 -8.97
CA LEU A 42 -13.72 -4.70 -7.54
C LEU A 42 -14.02 -3.33 -6.91
N LEU A 43 -13.36 -2.26 -7.36
CA LEU A 43 -13.66 -0.90 -6.89
C LEU A 43 -15.02 -0.41 -7.40
N THR A 44 -15.41 -0.80 -8.62
CA THR A 44 -16.73 -0.49 -9.18
C THR A 44 -17.88 -1.31 -8.57
N THR A 45 -17.59 -2.49 -8.02
CA THR A 45 -18.62 -3.27 -7.32
C THR A 45 -19.01 -2.60 -6.00
N LEU A 46 -20.31 -2.31 -5.84
CA LEU A 46 -20.86 -1.73 -4.63
C LEU A 46 -20.68 -2.69 -3.45
N GLY A 47 -20.13 -2.20 -2.33
CA GLY A 47 -20.02 -2.98 -1.08
C GLY A 47 -18.64 -3.59 -0.78
N VAL A 48 -17.64 -3.42 -1.65
CA VAL A 48 -16.27 -3.85 -1.32
C VAL A 48 -15.65 -2.93 -0.26
N GLU A 49 -15.31 -3.49 0.90
CA GLU A 49 -14.52 -2.80 1.93
C GLU A 49 -13.06 -2.65 1.48
N THR A 50 -12.72 -1.49 0.92
CA THR A 50 -11.38 -1.20 0.40
C THR A 50 -10.30 -1.07 1.49
N ASN A 51 -10.71 -0.65 2.70
CA ASN A 51 -9.84 -0.49 3.87
C ASN A 51 -9.80 -1.69 4.79
N ARG A 52 -10.46 -2.80 4.44
CA ARG A 52 -10.44 -3.99 5.28
C ARG A 52 -8.99 -4.46 5.43
N ALA A 53 -8.57 -4.60 6.67
CA ALA A 53 -7.24 -5.10 6.98
C ALA A 53 -7.25 -6.63 7.10
N ASP A 54 -6.16 -7.26 6.69
CA ASP A 54 -5.94 -8.68 6.93
C ASP A 54 -5.64 -8.98 8.41
N ASN A 55 -5.41 -10.26 8.75
CA ASN A 55 -5.10 -10.65 10.13
C ASN A 55 -3.81 -10.00 10.69
N HIS A 56 -2.98 -9.41 9.84
CA HIS A 56 -1.77 -8.69 10.20
C HIS A 56 -1.96 -7.17 10.17
N GLY A 57 -3.19 -6.67 10.00
CA GLY A 57 -3.45 -5.23 9.91
C GLY A 57 -3.05 -4.60 8.56
N ARG A 58 -2.74 -5.40 7.53
CA ARG A 58 -2.31 -4.90 6.22
C ARG A 58 -3.51 -4.71 5.31
N THR A 59 -3.54 -3.60 4.59
CA THR A 59 -4.59 -3.27 3.61
C THR A 59 -4.18 -3.63 2.19
N ALA A 60 -5.13 -3.59 1.25
CA ALA A 60 -4.85 -3.79 -0.18
C ALA A 60 -3.79 -2.80 -0.71
N LEU A 61 -3.83 -1.53 -0.27
CA LEU A 61 -2.82 -0.53 -0.60
C LEU A 61 -1.43 -0.94 -0.09
N PHE A 62 -1.33 -1.48 1.13
CA PHE A 62 -0.06 -1.96 1.67
C PHE A 62 0.59 -3.01 0.77
N PHE A 63 -0.18 -3.97 0.25
CA PHE A 63 0.36 -4.98 -0.67
C PHE A 63 0.78 -4.37 -2.01
N ALA A 64 -0.04 -3.51 -2.60
CA ALA A 64 0.32 -2.82 -3.85
C ALA A 64 1.63 -2.02 -3.70
N SER A 65 1.79 -1.32 -2.56
CA SER A 65 3.00 -0.57 -2.26
C SER A 65 4.21 -1.44 -1.95
N ARG A 66 4.01 -2.58 -1.29
CA ARG A 66 5.08 -3.54 -0.98
C ARG A 66 5.71 -4.14 -2.23
N PHE A 67 4.91 -4.38 -3.27
CA PHE A 67 5.38 -5.00 -4.51
C PHE A 67 5.69 -3.99 -5.64
N GLY A 68 5.43 -2.70 -5.41
CA GLY A 68 5.79 -1.67 -6.38
C GLY A 68 4.83 -1.56 -7.57
N TYR A 69 3.55 -1.89 -7.39
CA TYR A 69 2.57 -1.81 -8.48
C TYR A 69 1.99 -0.40 -8.61
N ASN A 70 2.74 0.51 -9.21
CA ASN A 70 2.39 1.93 -9.37
C ASN A 70 0.97 2.13 -9.93
N ASN A 71 0.62 1.39 -10.98
CA ASN A 71 -0.68 1.51 -11.65
C ASN A 71 -1.83 1.09 -10.73
N VAL A 72 -1.61 0.08 -9.88
CA VAL A 72 -2.60 -0.36 -8.89
C VAL A 72 -2.70 0.67 -7.77
N VAL A 73 -1.57 1.18 -7.27
CA VAL A 73 -1.55 2.24 -6.25
C VAL A 73 -2.30 3.47 -6.75
N GLN A 74 -2.10 3.88 -8.00
CA GLN A 74 -2.83 5.01 -8.60
C GLN A 74 -4.33 4.73 -8.72
N ALA A 75 -4.74 3.53 -9.15
CA ALA A 75 -6.15 3.15 -9.22
C ALA A 75 -6.81 3.10 -7.83
N LEU A 76 -6.07 2.65 -6.81
CA LEU A 76 -6.51 2.64 -5.42
C LEU A 76 -6.63 4.07 -4.88
N LEU A 77 -5.61 4.92 -5.07
CA LEU A 77 -5.65 6.32 -4.60
C LEU A 77 -6.70 7.19 -5.31
N ALA A 78 -7.07 6.84 -6.54
CA ALA A 78 -8.20 7.46 -7.24
C ALA A 78 -9.53 7.19 -6.53
N ASP A 79 -9.60 6.10 -5.75
CA ASP A 79 -10.73 5.81 -4.88
C ASP A 79 -10.52 6.49 -3.52
N GLY A 80 -11.17 7.65 -3.35
CA GLY A 80 -11.06 8.46 -2.12
C GLY A 80 -11.56 7.78 -0.85
N ARG A 81 -12.06 6.54 -0.92
CA ARG A 81 -12.39 5.73 0.25
C ARG A 81 -11.16 5.16 0.93
N ILE A 82 -10.00 5.13 0.26
CA ILE A 82 -8.82 4.45 0.79
C ILE A 82 -8.09 5.31 1.81
N ASP A 83 -7.85 4.74 2.98
CA ASP A 83 -7.04 5.36 4.02
C ASP A 83 -5.59 4.83 3.93
N PRO A 84 -4.64 5.65 3.44
CA PRO A 84 -3.24 5.26 3.37
C PRO A 84 -2.56 5.23 4.73
N GLY A 85 -3.17 5.80 5.78
CA GLY A 85 -2.62 5.91 7.13
C GLY A 85 -2.77 4.65 7.97
N ILE A 86 -3.48 3.62 7.48
CA ILE A 86 -3.68 2.37 8.22
C ILE A 86 -2.33 1.69 8.46
N LYS A 87 -2.08 1.34 9.72
CA LYS A 87 -0.86 0.71 10.18
C LYS A 87 -1.08 -0.79 10.35
N ASP A 88 -0.09 -1.57 9.94
CA ASP A 88 -0.05 -3.00 10.20
C ASP A 88 0.31 -3.31 11.66
N TRP A 89 0.38 -4.58 12.02
CA TRP A 89 0.83 -5.07 13.32
C TRP A 89 2.26 -4.65 13.69
N TYR A 90 3.11 -4.34 12.71
CA TYR A 90 4.43 -3.75 12.92
C TYR A 90 4.38 -2.23 13.07
N ARG A 91 3.19 -1.64 13.22
CA ARG A 91 2.94 -0.19 13.22
C ARG A 91 3.49 0.49 11.97
N SER A 92 3.65 -0.25 10.88
CA SER A 92 4.19 0.20 9.61
C SER A 92 3.05 0.56 8.65
N THR A 93 3.19 1.70 8.00
CA THR A 93 2.25 2.19 6.98
C THR A 93 2.62 1.64 5.59
N SER A 94 1.73 1.76 4.60
CA SER A 94 2.02 1.43 3.18
C SER A 94 3.30 2.10 2.66
N LEU A 95 3.58 3.34 3.09
CA LEU A 95 4.82 4.07 2.78
C LEU A 95 6.09 3.34 3.26
N PHE A 96 6.06 2.77 4.48
CA PHE A 96 7.18 1.99 5.00
C PHE A 96 7.45 0.76 4.13
N ALA A 97 6.39 0.11 3.64
CA ALA A 97 6.53 -1.03 2.75
C ALA A 97 7.15 -0.63 1.41
N ALA A 98 6.76 0.50 0.82
CA ALA A 98 7.36 0.99 -0.43
C ALA A 98 8.86 1.31 -0.26
N VAL A 99 9.22 2.04 0.81
CA VAL A 99 10.63 2.40 1.09
C VAL A 99 11.46 1.18 1.41
N ARG A 100 10.97 0.24 2.21
CA ARG A 100 11.69 -0.99 2.58
C ARG A 100 12.02 -1.87 1.37
N ASN A 101 11.24 -1.79 0.30
CA ASN A 101 11.50 -2.53 -0.94
C ASN A 101 12.14 -1.66 -2.04
N GLY A 102 12.38 -0.37 -1.79
CA GLY A 102 13.05 0.53 -2.74
C GLY A 102 12.18 1.01 -3.91
N HIS A 103 10.85 1.04 -3.76
CA HIS A 103 9.94 1.46 -4.82
C HIS A 103 9.70 2.98 -4.81
N PHE A 104 10.61 3.72 -5.43
CA PHE A 104 10.62 5.19 -5.46
C PHE A 104 9.34 5.81 -6.01
N GLU A 105 8.88 5.32 -7.15
CA GLU A 105 7.73 5.89 -7.84
C GLU A 105 6.45 5.74 -7.00
N VAL A 106 6.31 4.63 -6.28
CA VAL A 106 5.22 4.44 -5.31
C VAL A 106 5.35 5.43 -4.16
N VAL A 107 6.57 5.67 -3.66
CA VAL A 107 6.82 6.65 -2.59
C VAL A 107 6.39 8.04 -3.04
N GLU A 108 6.72 8.45 -4.26
CA GLU A 108 6.30 9.74 -4.81
C GLU A 108 4.78 9.83 -4.96
N LEU A 109 4.13 8.79 -5.49
CA LEU A 109 2.66 8.73 -5.62
C LEU A 109 1.96 8.83 -4.26
N LEU A 110 2.48 8.11 -3.27
CA LEU A 110 1.97 8.13 -1.89
C LEU A 110 2.18 9.51 -1.25
N LEU A 111 3.34 10.14 -1.42
CA LEU A 111 3.58 11.49 -0.92
C LEU A 111 2.67 12.53 -1.59
N ALA A 112 2.42 12.39 -2.89
CA ALA A 112 1.52 13.25 -3.65
C ALA A 112 0.06 13.14 -3.20
N ALA A 113 -0.38 11.96 -2.75
CA ALA A 113 -1.72 11.76 -2.21
C ALA A 113 -1.96 12.50 -0.88
N GLY A 114 -0.89 12.88 -0.17
CA GLY A 114 -0.99 13.53 1.14
C GLY A 114 -1.50 12.60 2.24
N GLY A 115 -1.30 12.97 3.51
CA GLY A 115 -1.89 12.26 4.65
C GLY A 115 -1.00 11.23 5.38
N MET A 116 0.23 10.98 4.92
CA MET A 116 1.15 10.05 5.61
C MET A 116 2.23 10.78 6.42
N THR A 117 2.49 10.27 7.63
CA THR A 117 3.51 10.81 8.52
C THR A 117 4.90 10.29 8.11
N ILE A 118 5.73 11.16 7.52
CA ILE A 118 7.13 10.83 7.20
C ILE A 118 7.99 10.60 8.45
N GLN A 119 7.61 11.22 9.57
CA GLN A 119 8.33 11.13 10.85
C GLN A 119 7.86 9.97 11.73
N GLY A 120 6.96 9.12 11.21
CA GLY A 120 6.51 7.95 11.95
C GLY A 120 7.67 7.01 12.29
N GLN A 121 7.56 6.33 13.43
CA GLN A 121 8.39 5.18 13.78
C GLN A 121 7.56 3.90 13.65
N ASP A 122 8.21 2.82 13.21
CA ASP A 122 7.63 1.48 13.27
C ASP A 122 7.60 0.96 14.73
N GLY A 123 7.06 -0.24 14.92
CA GLY A 123 7.02 -0.90 16.23
C GLY A 123 8.40 -1.19 16.83
N PHE A 124 9.47 -1.07 16.06
CA PHE A 124 10.85 -1.24 16.49
C PHE A 124 11.58 0.10 16.71
N GLY A 125 10.88 1.23 16.65
CA GLY A 125 11.46 2.57 16.81
C GLY A 125 12.26 3.04 15.60
N ARG A 126 12.16 2.36 14.45
CA ARG A 126 12.92 2.71 13.24
C ARG A 126 12.13 3.73 12.43
N SER A 127 12.79 4.80 12.02
CA SER A 127 12.20 5.79 11.13
C SER A 127 12.18 5.30 9.68
N LEU A 128 11.38 5.96 8.85
CA LEU A 128 11.36 5.72 7.40
C LEU A 128 12.76 5.87 6.78
N PHE A 129 13.53 6.86 7.26
CA PHE A 129 14.90 7.11 6.84
C PHE A 129 15.86 5.97 7.19
N TRP A 130 15.66 5.29 8.32
CA TRP A 130 16.46 4.12 8.70
C TRP A 130 16.37 3.00 7.65
N TRP A 131 15.16 2.77 7.14
CA TRP A 131 14.92 1.79 6.08
C TRP A 131 15.52 2.21 4.74
N ALA A 132 15.36 3.48 4.36
CA ALA A 132 15.91 4.02 3.11
C ALA A 132 17.44 3.89 3.01
N ARG A 133 18.17 4.03 4.13
CA ARG A 133 19.63 3.88 4.16
C ARG A 133 20.11 2.45 3.91
N ARG A 134 19.32 1.45 4.31
CA ARG A 134 19.69 0.03 4.17
C ARG A 134 19.41 -0.54 2.77
N THR A 135 18.46 0.04 2.05
CA THR A 135 18.05 -0.43 0.72
C THR A 135 18.95 0.11 -0.39
N GLY A 136 19.93 0.96 -0.07
CA GLY A 136 20.92 1.49 -1.03
C GLY A 136 20.32 2.43 -2.09
N SER A 137 19.07 2.85 -1.89
CA SER A 137 18.22 3.45 -2.90
C SER A 137 17.94 4.92 -2.54
N GLY A 138 18.99 5.73 -2.39
CA GLY A 138 18.92 7.17 -2.09
C GLY A 138 20.32 7.71 -1.73
N PRO A 139 20.62 9.01 -1.97
CA PRO A 139 21.99 9.49 -2.02
C PRO A 139 22.72 9.17 -0.71
N SER A 140 23.96 8.71 -0.85
CA SER A 140 24.88 8.24 0.19
C SER A 140 25.14 9.23 1.34
N ASP A 141 24.47 10.37 1.35
CA ASP A 141 24.74 11.50 2.20
C ASP A 141 23.51 11.87 3.07
N PRO A 142 23.52 11.53 4.37
CA PRO A 142 22.47 11.90 5.32
C PRO A 142 22.27 13.42 5.43
N SER A 143 23.28 14.20 5.05
CA SER A 143 23.31 15.66 5.06
C SER A 143 22.39 16.29 4.01
N ALA A 144 22.05 15.58 2.93
CA ALA A 144 21.13 16.08 1.88
C ALA A 144 19.66 16.02 2.32
N ALA A 145 19.28 15.02 3.12
CA ALA A 145 17.95 14.91 3.71
C ALA A 145 17.68 16.01 4.76
N CYS A 146 18.72 16.37 5.53
CA CYS A 146 18.64 17.45 6.52
C CYS A 146 18.42 18.83 5.86
N ARG A 147 18.98 19.07 4.67
CA ARG A 147 18.76 20.32 3.90
C ARG A 147 17.34 20.50 3.37
N LYS A 148 16.53 19.44 3.24
CA LYS A 148 15.11 19.51 2.83
C LYS A 148 14.12 19.56 4.00
N GLY A 149 14.58 19.92 5.21
CA GLY A 149 13.70 20.23 6.35
C GLY A 149 13.20 19.03 7.14
N TRP A 150 13.85 17.87 7.00
CA TRP A 150 13.50 16.68 7.79
C TRP A 150 14.34 16.68 9.07
N GLN A 151 14.05 17.63 9.96
CA GLN A 151 14.71 17.70 11.27
C GLN A 151 14.12 16.63 12.19
N SER A 152 15.02 15.82 12.74
CA SER A 152 14.74 14.96 13.89
C SER A 152 14.83 15.79 15.16
N TYR A 153 13.88 15.65 16.07
CA TYR A 153 14.02 16.04 17.47
C TYR A 153 13.20 15.09 18.35
N PRO A 154 13.62 14.85 19.61
CA PRO A 154 14.94 14.47 20.09
C PRO A 154 15.10 12.94 20.21
#